data_AF-A0A1Z2XQY5-F1
#
_entry.id   AF-A0A1Z2XQY5-F1
#
_cell.length_a   1.000
_cell.length_b   1.000
_cell.length_c   1.000
_cell.angle_alpha   90.00
_cell.angle_beta   90.00
_cell.angle_gamma   90.00
#
_symmetry.space_group_name_H-M   'P 1'
#
loop_
_entity.id
_entity.type
_entity.pdbx_description
1 polymer ?
#
loop_
_entity_poly.entity_id
_entity_poly.type
_entity_poly.pdbx_seq_one_letter_code
_entity_poly.pdbx_strand_id
1 'polypeptide(L)'
;MAGLRLELLALGIPVSSRLEPEVRVNTRAKRRLGCCFYQSGRYWIEVSQKVLENEALLKQTLVHELLHTCPKCRDHGARWRAYAQIVNEKLGYRIERTVRTETPIGPLRHEEIKYILECQSCGAQIKRMRMSKAVKSPWRYRCPCGGKLKRVL
;
A
#
# COMPACT_ATOMS: atom_id res chain seq x y z
N MET A 1 10.40 4.98 17.17
CA MET A 1 9.31 5.91 16.78
C MET A 1 9.44 7.30 17.42
N ALA A 2 9.78 7.39 18.72
CA ALA A 2 9.86 8.66 19.45
C ALA A 2 10.73 9.74 18.77
N GLY A 3 11.93 9.39 18.28
CA GLY A 3 12.81 10.32 17.56
C GLY A 3 12.15 10.96 16.33
N LEU A 4 11.60 10.14 15.42
CA LEU A 4 10.87 10.63 14.23
C LEU A 4 9.70 11.54 14.61
N ARG A 5 8.97 11.23 15.68
CA ARG A 5 7.86 12.09 16.15
C ARG A 5 8.38 13.46 16.58
N LEU A 6 9.50 13.51 17.31
CA LEU A 6 10.11 14.77 17.74
C LEU A 6 10.61 15.60 16.54
N GLU A 7 11.22 14.97 15.54
CA GLU A 7 11.64 15.63 14.30
C GLU A 7 10.44 16.28 13.58
N LEU A 8 9.31 15.57 13.45
CA LEU A 8 8.10 16.10 12.82
C LEU A 8 7.50 17.27 13.61
N LEU A 9 7.49 17.18 14.95
CA LEU A 9 7.04 18.28 15.80
C LEU A 9 7.94 19.51 15.67
N ALA A 10 9.27 19.32 15.55
CA ALA A 10 10.22 20.41 15.33
C ALA A 10 10.01 21.11 13.97
N LEU A 11 9.45 20.40 12.98
CA LEU A 11 9.01 20.96 11.70
C LEU A 11 7.61 21.62 11.76
N GLY A 12 6.99 21.71 12.93
CA GLY A 12 5.64 22.26 13.10
C GLY A 12 4.52 21.35 12.61
N ILE A 13 4.81 20.06 12.39
CA ILE A 13 3.81 19.09 11.91
C ILE A 13 3.10 18.49 13.14
N PRO A 14 1.76 18.68 13.28
CA PRO A 14 1.03 18.35 14.50
C PRO A 14 0.65 16.86 14.56
N VAL A 15 1.64 15.98 14.55
CA VAL A 15 1.45 14.54 14.78
C VAL A 15 0.90 14.28 16.18
N SER A 16 -0.01 13.33 16.31
CA SER A 16 -0.76 13.11 17.55
C SER A 16 0.15 12.77 18.74
N SER A 17 -0.23 13.16 19.95
CA SER A 17 0.35 12.64 21.20
C SER A 17 -0.27 11.31 21.64
N ARG A 18 -1.45 10.96 21.10
CA ARG A 18 -2.15 9.70 21.42
C ARG A 18 -1.64 8.56 20.55
N LEU A 19 -0.33 8.34 20.55
CA LEU A 19 0.33 7.27 19.81
C LEU A 19 0.73 6.16 20.78
N GLU A 20 0.53 4.93 20.35
CA GLU A 20 1.24 3.81 20.98
C GLU A 20 2.73 3.91 20.67
N PRO A 21 3.62 3.73 21.66
CA PRO A 21 5.06 3.93 21.47
C PRO A 21 5.69 2.82 20.63
N GLU A 22 5.10 1.62 20.65
CA GLU A 22 5.58 0.46 19.93
C GLU A 22 5.02 0.38 18.51
N VAL A 23 5.91 0.09 17.56
CA VAL A 23 5.52 -0.20 16.18
C VAL A 23 5.27 -1.70 16.06
N ARG A 24 4.09 -2.09 15.57
CA ARG A 24 3.78 -3.50 15.31
C ARG A 24 4.41 -3.96 14.00
N VAL A 25 4.99 -5.16 13.99
CA VAL A 25 5.46 -5.82 12.77
C VAL A 25 4.40 -6.79 12.26
N ASN A 26 4.00 -6.65 11.01
CA ASN A 26 3.05 -7.54 10.34
C ASN A 26 3.74 -8.39 9.27
N THR A 27 3.89 -9.66 9.60
CA THR A 27 4.47 -10.69 8.72
C THR A 27 3.53 -11.13 7.59
N ARG A 28 2.23 -10.79 7.70
CA ARG A 28 1.16 -11.16 6.75
C ARG A 28 0.79 -10.03 5.80
N ALA A 29 1.36 -8.84 5.94
CA ALA A 29 1.07 -7.71 5.06
C ALA A 29 1.61 -7.96 3.64
N LYS A 30 0.68 -8.19 2.68
CA LYS A 30 1.02 -8.49 1.27
C LYS A 30 0.82 -7.33 0.30
N ARG A 31 0.20 -6.22 0.72
CA ARG A 31 -0.23 -5.14 -0.19
C ARG A 31 0.07 -3.72 0.29
N ARG A 32 0.67 -3.60 1.47
CA ARG A 32 1.01 -2.32 2.09
C ARG A 32 2.34 -2.46 2.81
N LEU A 33 3.10 -1.37 2.88
CA LEU A 33 4.32 -1.30 3.67
C LEU A 33 4.03 -0.91 5.12
N GLY A 34 3.03 -0.05 5.34
CA GLY A 34 2.62 0.43 6.65
C GLY A 34 1.10 0.53 6.78
N CYS A 35 0.65 0.77 8.00
CA CYS A 35 -0.73 1.13 8.30
C CYS A 35 -0.81 1.90 9.63
N CYS A 36 -1.40 3.08 9.59
CA CYS A 36 -1.94 3.75 10.76
C CYS A 36 -3.40 3.34 10.99
N PHE A 37 -3.77 3.04 12.23
CA PHE A 37 -5.17 2.81 12.61
C PHE A 37 -5.46 3.32 14.02
N TYR A 38 -6.73 3.60 14.31
CA TYR A 38 -7.16 4.13 15.61
C TYR A 38 -7.92 3.06 16.37
N GLN A 39 -7.47 2.74 17.59
CA GLN A 39 -8.08 1.72 18.44
C GLN A 39 -7.90 2.12 19.91
N SER A 40 -8.96 1.96 20.71
CA SER A 40 -8.94 2.24 22.16
C SER A 40 -8.40 3.62 22.53
N GLY A 41 -8.82 4.66 21.80
CA GLY A 41 -8.43 6.04 22.09
C GLY A 41 -7.06 6.45 21.54
N ARG A 42 -6.32 5.54 20.89
CA ARG A 42 -4.94 5.78 20.45
C ARG A 42 -4.69 5.34 19.01
N TYR A 43 -3.69 5.95 18.39
CA TYR A 43 -3.16 5.59 17.09
C TYR A 43 -2.10 4.48 17.25
N TRP A 44 -2.25 3.46 16.43
CA TRP A 44 -1.29 2.37 16.27
C TRP A 44 -0.65 2.50 14.90
N ILE A 45 0.65 2.20 14.84
CA ILE A 45 1.39 2.09 13.59
C ILE A 45 1.88 0.65 13.45
N GLU A 46 1.57 0.08 12.30
CA GLU A 46 2.02 -1.24 11.89
C GLU A 46 2.89 -1.10 10.64
N VAL A 47 3.99 -1.87 10.55
CA VAL A 47 4.82 -1.98 9.33
C VAL A 47 4.92 -3.43 8.87
N SER A 48 5.04 -3.64 7.57
CA SER A 48 5.32 -4.95 6.99
C SER A 48 6.72 -5.42 7.39
N GLN A 49 6.89 -6.69 7.71
CA GLN A 49 8.22 -7.27 7.93
C GLN A 49 9.19 -6.99 6.76
N LYS A 50 8.64 -6.87 5.54
CA LYS A 50 9.41 -6.62 4.32
C LYS A 50 10.22 -5.31 4.32
N VAL A 51 9.86 -4.32 5.15
CA VAL A 51 10.62 -3.06 5.22
C VAL A 51 11.73 -3.08 6.25
N LEU A 52 11.81 -4.09 7.11
CA LEU A 52 12.71 -4.06 8.27
C LEU A 52 14.19 -4.06 7.89
N GLU A 53 14.54 -4.72 6.79
CA GLU A 53 15.92 -4.81 6.30
C GLU A 53 16.36 -3.57 5.49
N ASN A 54 15.44 -2.64 5.22
CA ASN A 54 15.74 -1.40 4.51
C ASN A 54 15.42 -0.20 5.40
N GLU A 55 16.43 0.29 6.11
CA GLU A 55 16.29 1.37 7.10
C GLU A 55 15.67 2.65 6.50
N ALA A 56 16.11 3.06 5.30
CA ALA A 56 15.60 4.25 4.64
C ALA A 56 14.12 4.13 4.28
N LEU A 57 13.69 2.94 3.81
CA LEU A 57 12.30 2.67 3.48
C LEU A 57 11.44 2.49 4.73
N LEU A 58 11.98 1.89 5.79
CA LEU A 58 11.33 1.80 7.09
C LEU A 58 11.05 3.19 7.66
N LYS A 59 12.05 4.08 7.69
CA LYS A 59 11.88 5.47 8.18
C LYS A 59 10.83 6.22 7.38
N GLN A 60 10.88 6.16 6.05
CA GLN A 60 9.88 6.81 5.19
C GLN A 60 8.47 6.24 5.39
N THR A 61 8.34 4.92 5.55
CA THR A 61 7.06 4.26 5.85
C THR A 61 6.53 4.72 7.20
N LEU A 62 7.37 4.75 8.24
CA LEU A 62 6.97 5.23 9.56
C LEU A 62 6.50 6.67 9.54
N VAL A 63 7.20 7.55 8.82
CA VAL A 63 6.76 8.94 8.70
C VAL A 63 5.47 9.06 7.91
N HIS A 64 5.30 8.31 6.81
CA HIS A 64 4.03 8.25 6.08
C HIS A 64 2.85 7.92 7.02
N GLU A 65 3.00 6.89 7.86
CA GLU A 65 1.97 6.49 8.82
C GLU A 65 1.80 7.51 9.96
N LEU A 66 2.87 8.16 10.43
CA LEU A 66 2.78 9.23 11.43
C LEU A 66 2.01 10.44 10.89
N LEU A 67 2.18 10.82 9.63
CA LEU A 67 1.43 11.93 9.03
C LEU A 67 -0.08 11.66 9.00
N HIS A 68 -0.51 10.40 8.94
CA HIS A 68 -1.93 10.04 9.05
C HIS A 68 -2.56 10.31 10.43
N THR A 69 -1.73 10.57 11.45
CA THR A 69 -2.17 10.92 12.80
C THR A 69 -2.52 12.41 12.92
N CYS A 70 -2.11 13.24 11.95
CA CYS A 70 -2.40 14.66 11.93
C CYS A 70 -3.90 14.93 11.69
N PRO A 71 -4.46 16.02 12.26
CA PRO A 71 -5.84 16.41 12.00
C PRO A 71 -6.12 16.67 10.51
N LYS A 72 -7.16 16.01 9.99
CA LYS A 72 -7.56 16.05 8.57
C LYS A 72 -6.55 15.42 7.60
N CYS A 73 -5.77 14.45 8.06
CA CYS A 73 -4.78 13.72 7.26
C CYS A 73 -5.06 12.21 7.20
N ARG A 74 -6.30 11.75 7.47
CA ARG A 74 -6.71 10.34 7.36
C ARG A 74 -6.57 9.79 5.94
N ASP A 75 -6.64 10.67 4.95
CA ASP A 75 -6.36 10.40 3.56
C ASP A 75 -5.11 11.20 3.12
N HIS A 76 -4.73 11.04 1.85
CA HIS A 76 -3.64 11.77 1.23
C HIS A 76 -4.10 13.11 0.62
N GLY A 77 -5.02 13.79 1.29
CA GLY A 77 -5.54 15.10 0.89
C GLY A 77 -4.50 16.22 0.90
N ALA A 78 -4.93 17.45 0.60
CA ALA A 78 -4.04 18.62 0.46
C ALA A 78 -3.13 18.83 1.68
N ARG A 79 -3.67 18.71 2.90
CA ARG A 79 -2.90 18.90 4.14
C ARG A 79 -1.85 17.82 4.36
N TRP A 80 -2.19 16.55 4.13
CA TRP A 80 -1.22 15.45 4.21
C TRP A 80 -0.08 15.65 3.21
N ARG A 81 -0.40 16.04 1.97
CA ARG A 81 0.59 16.32 0.92
C ARG A 81 1.52 17.48 1.28
N ALA A 82 0.98 18.56 1.85
CA ALA A 82 1.78 19.69 2.31
C ALA A 82 2.79 19.25 3.40
N TYR A 83 2.36 18.44 4.37
CA TYR A 83 3.28 17.92 5.38
C TYR A 83 4.32 16.96 4.80
N ALA A 84 3.92 16.05 3.90
CA ALA A 84 4.86 15.17 3.21
C ALA A 84 5.91 15.96 2.43
N GLN A 85 5.51 17.05 1.76
CA GLN A 85 6.42 17.95 1.05
C GLN A 85 7.42 18.63 2.00
N ILE A 86 6.95 19.19 3.12
CA ILE A 86 7.82 19.80 4.14
C ILE A 86 8.87 18.78 4.63
N VAL A 87 8.45 17.55 4.93
CA VAL A 87 9.37 16.50 5.36
C VAL A 87 10.38 16.15 4.27
N ASN A 88 9.94 16.00 3.03
CA ASN A 88 10.82 15.68 1.91
C ASN A 88 11.89 16.77 1.70
N GLU A 89 11.49 18.04 1.75
CA GLU A 89 12.39 19.18 1.58
C GLU A 89 13.37 19.37 2.74
N LYS A 90 12.90 19.17 3.98
CA LYS A 90 13.70 19.45 5.18
C LYS A 90 14.57 18.27 5.63
N LEU A 91 14.11 17.03 5.42
CA LEU A 91 14.79 15.82 5.90
C LEU A 91 15.33 14.95 4.76
N GLY A 92 15.17 15.36 3.50
CA GLY A 92 15.67 14.63 2.33
C GLY A 92 14.92 13.32 2.04
N TYR A 93 13.70 13.18 2.55
CA TYR A 93 12.86 11.99 2.32
C TYR A 93 12.17 12.05 0.95
N ARG A 94 11.60 10.91 0.53
CA ARG A 94 10.78 10.77 -0.67
C ARG A 94 9.44 10.13 -0.31
N ILE A 95 8.71 10.76 0.61
CA ILE A 95 7.37 10.34 1.00
C ILE A 95 6.42 10.60 -0.16
N GLU A 96 5.89 9.51 -0.72
CA GLU A 96 4.87 9.51 -1.77
C GLU A 96 3.55 8.92 -1.24
N ARG A 97 2.44 9.19 -1.95
CA ARG A 97 1.13 8.60 -1.66
C ARG A 97 1.14 7.07 -1.77
N THR A 98 1.79 6.59 -2.82
CA THR A 98 1.86 5.17 -3.17
C THR A 98 3.29 4.81 -3.46
N VAL A 99 3.74 3.70 -2.90
CA VAL A 99 5.07 3.16 -3.16
C VAL A 99 5.14 2.71 -4.61
N ARG A 100 6.22 3.07 -5.31
CA ARG A 100 6.47 2.62 -6.68
C ARG A 100 6.77 1.13 -6.70
N THR A 101 6.36 0.46 -7.78
CA THR A 101 6.56 -0.98 -7.98
C THR A 101 8.04 -1.39 -8.04
N GLU A 102 8.91 -0.43 -8.37
CA GLU A 102 10.36 -0.59 -8.55
C GLU A 102 11.17 -0.42 -7.25
N THR A 103 10.53 -0.39 -6.08
CA THR A 103 11.27 -0.39 -4.82
C THR A 103 12.19 -1.62 -4.70
N PRO A 104 13.30 -1.54 -3.94
CA PRO A 104 14.24 -2.66 -3.75
C PRO A 104 13.60 -3.95 -3.23
N ILE A 105 12.41 -3.86 -2.61
CA ILE A 105 11.65 -4.99 -2.09
C ILE A 105 10.85 -5.72 -3.20
N GLY A 106 10.92 -5.26 -4.45
CA GLY A 106 10.13 -5.76 -5.56
C GLY A 106 8.62 -5.59 -5.34
N PRO A 107 7.77 -6.27 -6.13
CA PRO A 107 6.33 -6.18 -5.97
C PRO A 107 5.90 -6.74 -4.60
N LEU A 108 5.09 -5.95 -3.87
CA LEU A 108 4.57 -6.32 -2.55
C LEU A 108 3.86 -7.68 -2.55
N ARG A 109 3.23 -8.01 -3.68
CA ARG A 109 2.52 -9.25 -3.91
C ARG A 109 2.97 -9.86 -5.23
N HIS A 110 3.50 -11.07 -5.16
CA HIS A 110 3.45 -11.99 -6.29
C HIS A 110 2.12 -12.74 -6.21
N GLU A 111 1.26 -12.56 -7.21
CA GLU A 111 0.08 -13.39 -7.40
C GLU A 111 0.33 -14.30 -8.59
N GLU A 112 0.43 -15.59 -8.32
CA GLU A 112 0.46 -16.58 -9.39
C GLU A 112 -0.82 -16.51 -10.23
N ILE A 113 -0.65 -16.65 -11.53
CA ILE A 113 -1.77 -16.81 -12.45
C ILE A 113 -2.32 -18.21 -12.22
N LYS A 114 -3.54 -18.28 -11.68
CA LYS A 114 -4.21 -19.55 -11.37
C LYS A 114 -5.14 -20.00 -12.47
N TYR A 115 -5.62 -19.06 -13.29
CA TYR A 115 -6.58 -19.34 -14.34
C TYR A 115 -6.29 -18.54 -15.60
N ILE A 116 -6.59 -19.14 -16.74
CA ILE A 116 -6.51 -18.47 -18.05
C ILE A 116 -7.84 -18.67 -18.75
N LEU A 117 -8.43 -17.56 -19.20
CA LEU A 117 -9.57 -17.57 -20.12
C LEU A 117 -9.09 -17.30 -21.53
N GLU A 118 -9.47 -18.16 -22.46
CA GLU A 118 -9.13 -18.00 -23.88
C GLU A 118 -10.39 -17.72 -24.70
N CYS A 119 -10.28 -16.78 -25.63
CA CYS A 119 -11.33 -16.51 -26.60
C CYS A 119 -11.31 -17.56 -27.70
N GLN A 120 -12.45 -18.19 -27.93
CA GLN A 120 -12.59 -19.22 -28.96
C GLN A 120 -12.65 -18.68 -30.39
N SER A 121 -12.70 -17.35 -30.58
CA SER A 121 -12.78 -16.72 -31.91
C SER A 121 -11.45 -16.10 -32.34
N CYS A 122 -10.75 -15.41 -31.44
CA CYS A 122 -9.49 -14.72 -31.78
C CYS A 122 -8.28 -15.22 -30.98
N GLY A 123 -8.42 -16.23 -30.11
CA GLY A 123 -7.33 -16.78 -29.30
C GLY A 123 -6.83 -15.88 -28.16
N ALA A 124 -7.42 -14.69 -27.95
CA ALA A 124 -6.97 -13.78 -26.90
C ALA A 124 -7.05 -14.42 -25.50
N GLN A 125 -5.97 -14.31 -24.73
CA GLN A 125 -5.85 -14.88 -23.39
C GLN A 125 -5.99 -13.81 -22.29
N ILE A 126 -6.83 -14.11 -21.30
CA ILE A 126 -7.11 -13.26 -20.14
C ILE A 126 -6.67 -14.01 -18.89
N LYS A 127 -5.51 -13.60 -18.35
CA LYS A 127 -4.91 -14.16 -17.13
C LYS A 127 -5.68 -13.70 -15.90
N ARG A 128 -5.97 -14.62 -14.97
CA ARG A 128 -6.70 -14.36 -13.73
C ARG A 128 -6.04 -15.07 -12.54
N MET A 129 -5.85 -14.33 -11.46
CA MET A 129 -5.26 -14.88 -10.21
C MET A 129 -6.31 -15.43 -9.24
N ARG A 130 -7.61 -15.13 -9.48
CA ARG A 130 -8.72 -15.51 -8.61
C ARG A 130 -9.86 -16.10 -9.42
N MET A 131 -10.63 -16.99 -8.79
CA MET A 131 -11.83 -17.61 -9.34
C MET A 131 -13.00 -16.59 -9.41
N SER A 132 -12.90 -15.63 -10.33
CA SER A 132 -13.95 -14.61 -10.57
C SER A 132 -15.20 -15.23 -11.21
N LYS A 133 -16.29 -14.46 -11.33
CA LYS A 133 -17.50 -14.91 -12.05
C LYS A 133 -17.18 -15.31 -13.51
N ALA A 134 -16.27 -14.58 -14.17
CA ALA A 134 -15.82 -14.92 -15.51
C ALA A 134 -15.00 -16.21 -15.56
N VAL A 135 -14.27 -16.55 -14.50
CA VAL A 135 -13.57 -17.85 -14.40
C VAL A 135 -14.54 -19.00 -14.11
N LYS A 136 -15.54 -18.79 -13.25
CA LYS A 136 -16.54 -19.80 -12.89
C LYS A 136 -17.49 -20.12 -14.04
N SER A 137 -17.86 -19.12 -14.84
CA SER A 137 -18.84 -19.24 -15.91
C SER A 137 -18.43 -18.45 -17.15
N PRO A 138 -17.30 -18.80 -17.80
CA PRO A 138 -16.72 -18.02 -18.89
C PRO A 138 -17.66 -17.88 -20.10
N TRP A 139 -18.53 -18.85 -20.34
CA TRP A 139 -19.54 -18.81 -21.40
C TRP A 139 -20.56 -17.66 -21.29
N ARG A 140 -20.73 -17.05 -20.10
CA ARG A 140 -21.61 -15.89 -19.88
C ARG A 140 -20.95 -14.55 -20.25
N TYR A 141 -19.64 -14.56 -20.54
CA TYR A 141 -18.86 -13.38 -20.87
C TYR A 141 -18.37 -13.45 -22.31
N ARG A 142 -17.89 -12.31 -22.83
CA ARG A 142 -17.39 -12.17 -24.20
C ARG A 142 -16.03 -11.49 -24.23
N CYS A 143 -15.22 -11.89 -25.18
CA CYS A 143 -14.04 -11.15 -25.60
C CYS A 143 -14.47 -9.82 -26.26
N PRO A 144 -13.65 -8.76 -26.24
CA PRO A 144 -13.91 -7.55 -27.04
C PRO A 144 -14.20 -7.81 -28.52
N CYS A 145 -13.69 -8.90 -29.11
CA CYS A 145 -14.03 -9.31 -30.48
C CYS A 145 -15.41 -9.96 -30.63
N GLY A 146 -16.18 -10.10 -29.54
CA GLY A 146 -17.50 -10.77 -29.53
C GLY A 146 -17.45 -12.30 -29.33
N GLY A 147 -16.26 -12.91 -29.31
CA GLY A 147 -16.11 -14.35 -29.13
C GLY A 147 -16.43 -14.86 -27.72
N LYS A 148 -16.87 -16.13 -27.62
CA LYS A 148 -17.08 -16.81 -26.33
C LYS A 148 -15.74 -17.08 -25.63
N LEU A 149 -15.76 -17.06 -24.30
CA LEU A 149 -14.60 -17.39 -23.49
C LEU A 149 -14.70 -18.83 -22.95
N LYS A 150 -13.55 -19.51 -22.87
CA LYS A 150 -13.39 -20.81 -22.20
C LYS A 150 -12.22 -20.73 -21.21
N ARG A 151 -12.31 -21.45 -20.09
CA ARG A 151 -11.18 -21.61 -19.18
C ARG A 151 -10.24 -22.72 -19.68
N VAL A 152 -8.96 -22.41 -19.82
CA VAL A 152 -7.93 -23.33 -20.35
C VAL A 152 -6.84 -23.69 -19.32
N LEU A 153 -6.74 -22.90 -18.25
CA LEU A 153 -6.00 -23.19 -17.01
C LEU A 153 -6.91 -22.80 -15.84
#